data_AF-A0A845SV38-F1
#
_entry.id   AF-A0A845SV38-F1
#
_cell.length_a   1.000
_cell.length_b   1.000
_cell.length_c   1.000
_cell.angle_alpha   90.00
_cell.angle_beta   90.00
_cell.angle_gamma   90.00
#
_symmetry.space_group_name_H-M   'P 1'
#
loop_
_entity.id
_entity.type
_entity.pdbx_description
1 polymer ?
#
loop_
_entity_poly.entity_id
_entity_poly.type
_entity_poly.pdbx_seq_one_letter_code
_entity_poly.pdbx_strand_id
1 'polypeptide(L)'
;MSELYTAFMEKASPFLSRHWQLFVIAAGLVFVFGGVFNWRWTWDPTGHKPFGLHAFAYRHFGEKGARVSTAISGVVIAVCGVVLWALL
;
A
#
# COMPACT_ATOMS: atom_id res chain seq x y z
N MET A 1 6.91 21.25 -21.67
CA MET A 1 5.70 20.76 -20.96
C MET A 1 4.51 21.15 -21.81
N SER A 2 3.63 20.22 -22.15
CA SER A 2 2.45 20.49 -22.98
C SER A 2 1.38 21.26 -22.19
N GLU A 3 0.66 22.19 -22.81
CA GLU A 3 -0.41 22.96 -22.15
C GLU A 3 -1.54 22.07 -21.60
N LEU A 4 -1.77 20.93 -22.24
CA LEU A 4 -2.74 19.92 -21.77
C LEU A 4 -2.34 19.37 -20.39
N TYR A 5 -1.05 19.13 -20.16
CA TYR A 5 -0.54 18.62 -18.89
C TYR A 5 -0.71 19.65 -17.78
N THR A 6 -0.39 20.92 -18.06
CA THR A 6 -0.51 21.99 -17.06
C THR A 6 -1.97 22.22 -16.68
N ALA A 7 -2.88 22.31 -17.66
CA ALA A 7 -4.31 22.47 -17.40
C ALA A 7 -4.92 21.27 -16.62
N PHE A 8 -4.46 20.06 -16.92
CA PHE A 8 -4.89 18.86 -16.18
C PHE A 8 -4.39 18.88 -14.73
N MET A 9 -3.10 19.17 -14.52
CA MET A 9 -2.49 19.21 -13.19
C MET A 9 -3.09 20.30 -12.29
N GLU A 10 -3.43 21.46 -12.86
CA GLU A 10 -4.04 22.57 -12.14
C GLU A 10 -5.43 22.18 -11.59
N LYS A 11 -6.16 21.33 -12.31
CA LYS A 11 -7.46 20.80 -11.88
C LYS A 11 -7.35 19.59 -10.96
N ALA A 12 -6.39 18.70 -11.21
CA ALA A 12 -6.21 17.45 -10.47
C ALA A 12 -5.51 17.64 -9.12
N SER A 13 -4.51 18.53 -9.04
CA SER A 13 -3.72 18.76 -7.83
C SER A 13 -4.54 19.20 -6.61
N PRO A 14 -5.51 20.14 -6.67
CA PRO A 14 -6.29 20.51 -5.49
C PRO A 14 -7.18 19.37 -4.99
N PHE A 15 -7.72 18.55 -5.90
CA PHE A 15 -8.50 17.36 -5.55
C PHE A 15 -7.64 16.31 -4.87
N LEU A 16 -6.45 16.06 -5.42
CA LEU A 16 -5.48 15.10 -4.89
C LEU A 16 -4.98 15.52 -3.50
N SER A 17 -4.65 16.79 -3.32
CA SER A 17 -4.23 17.34 -2.03
C SER A 17 -5.36 17.32 -0.99
N ARG A 18 -6.62 17.49 -1.41
CA ARG A 18 -7.77 17.48 -0.51
C ARG A 18 -8.18 16.07 -0.06
N HIS A 19 -8.01 15.08 -0.94
CA HIS A 19 -8.44 13.69 -0.69
C HIS A 19 -7.25 12.71 -0.68
N TRP A 20 -6.07 13.16 -0.27
CA TRP A 20 -4.87 12.34 -0.22
C TRP A 20 -5.04 11.12 0.70
N GLN A 21 -5.95 11.18 1.68
CA GLN A 21 -6.31 10.05 2.54
C GLN A 21 -6.90 8.88 1.73
N LEU A 22 -7.65 9.17 0.66
CA LEU A 22 -8.16 8.13 -0.25
C LEU A 22 -7.02 7.39 -0.95
N PHE A 23 -5.90 8.05 -1.23
CA PHE A 23 -4.71 7.39 -1.79
C PHE A 23 -4.08 6.44 -0.77
N VAL A 24 -4.02 6.82 0.50
CA VAL A 24 -3.54 5.94 1.58
C VAL A 24 -4.44 4.71 1.72
N ILE A 25 -5.76 4.91 1.69
CA ILE A 25 -6.73 3.81 1.75
C ILE A 25 -6.59 2.88 0.54
N ALA A 26 -6.50 3.44 -0.68
CA ALA A 26 -6.33 2.67 -1.90
C ALA A 26 -5.02 1.88 -1.89
N ALA A 27 -3.92 2.48 -1.42
CA ALA A 27 -2.65 1.78 -1.25
C ALA A 27 -2.77 0.63 -0.24
N GLY A 28 -3.43 0.84 0.90
CA GLY A 28 -3.70 -0.22 1.88
C GLY A 28 -4.48 -1.38 1.27
N LEU A 29 -5.56 -1.09 0.54
CA LEU A 29 -6.35 -2.11 -0.16
C LEU A 29 -5.53 -2.89 -1.19
N VAL A 30 -4.65 -2.23 -1.94
CA VAL A 30 -3.73 -2.88 -2.88
C VAL A 30 -2.83 -3.90 -2.16
N PHE A 31 -2.33 -3.58 -0.97
CA PHE A 31 -1.56 -4.54 -0.16
C PHE A 31 -2.41 -5.69 0.38
N VAL A 32 -3.65 -5.43 0.80
CA VAL A 32 -4.61 -6.48 1.19
C VAL A 32 -4.85 -7.44 0.03
N PHE A 33 -5.17 -6.90 -1.15
CA PHE A 33 -5.38 -7.69 -2.36
C PHE A 33 -4.11 -8.41 -2.79
N GLY A 34 -2.94 -7.80 -2.64
CA GLY A 34 -1.66 -8.44 -2.91
C GLY A 34 -1.40 -9.67 -2.05
N GLY A 35 -1.71 -9.59 -0.75
CA GLY A 35 -1.64 -10.73 0.17
C GLY A 35 -2.66 -11.83 -0.14
N VAL A 36 -3.91 -11.47 -0.46
CA VAL A 36 -5.01 -12.42 -0.74
C VAL A 36 -4.86 -13.10 -2.11
N PHE A 37 -4.60 -12.32 -3.16
CA PHE A 37 -4.44 -12.81 -4.54
C PHE A 37 -3.03 -13.30 -4.87
N ASN A 38 -2.15 -13.40 -3.86
CA ASN A 38 -0.80 -13.93 -4.01
C ASN A 38 0.04 -13.16 -5.07
N TRP A 39 0.00 -11.84 -5.04
CA TRP A 39 0.86 -11.03 -5.90
C TRP A 39 2.30 -11.11 -5.40
N ARG A 40 3.14 -11.86 -6.13
CA ARG A 40 4.54 -12.14 -5.73
C ARG A 40 5.31 -10.87 -5.41
N TRP A 41 5.18 -9.81 -6.22
CA TRP A 41 5.89 -8.55 -5.98
C TRP A 41 5.55 -7.85 -4.63
N THR A 42 4.44 -8.21 -3.99
CA THR A 42 4.04 -7.63 -2.69
C THR A 42 4.65 -8.34 -1.48
N TRP A 43 5.15 -9.57 -1.63
CA TRP A 43 5.66 -10.37 -0.52
C TRP A 43 6.98 -11.10 -0.79
N ASP A 44 7.40 -11.20 -2.05
CA ASP A 44 8.57 -11.99 -2.44
C ASP A 44 9.84 -11.46 -1.76
N PRO A 45 10.51 -12.27 -0.93
CA PRO A 45 11.72 -11.87 -0.23
C PRO A 45 12.95 -11.84 -1.15
N THR A 46 12.87 -12.33 -2.40
CA THR A 46 14.02 -12.29 -3.33
C THR A 46 14.43 -10.84 -3.61
N GLY A 47 15.64 -10.48 -3.15
CA GLY A 47 16.19 -9.11 -3.24
C GLY A 47 16.06 -8.26 -1.97
N HIS A 48 15.38 -8.72 -0.91
CA HIS A 48 15.24 -7.96 0.34
C HIS A 48 16.34 -8.28 1.36
N LYS A 49 16.74 -7.26 2.14
CA LYS A 49 17.71 -7.39 3.25
C LYS A 49 17.29 -8.52 4.23
N PRO A 50 18.24 -9.33 4.72
CA PRO A 50 17.94 -10.52 5.54
C PRO A 50 17.28 -10.24 6.90
N PHE A 51 17.17 -8.97 7.30
CA PHE A 51 16.63 -8.51 8.59
C PHE A 51 15.31 -7.72 8.49
N GLY A 52 14.61 -7.75 7.36
CA GLY A 52 13.28 -7.12 7.23
C GLY A 52 12.16 -7.94 7.91
N LEU A 53 11.10 -7.27 8.39
CA LEU A 53 9.88 -7.91 8.91
C LEU A 53 9.33 -8.99 7.96
N HIS A 54 9.39 -8.76 6.64
CA HIS A 54 9.03 -9.75 5.62
C HIS A 54 9.96 -10.97 5.59
N ALA A 55 11.26 -10.78 5.72
CA ALA A 55 12.23 -11.87 5.76
C ALA A 55 12.10 -12.69 7.04
N PHE A 56 11.79 -12.05 8.17
CA PHE A 56 11.47 -12.72 9.43
C PHE A 56 10.17 -13.54 9.32
N ALA A 57 9.08 -12.92 8.84
CA ALA A 57 7.80 -13.60 8.66
C ALA A 57 7.92 -14.79 7.69
N TYR A 58 8.66 -14.63 6.59
CA TYR A 58 8.93 -15.71 5.65
C TYR A 58 9.76 -16.86 6.26
N ARG A 59 10.77 -16.56 7.09
CA ARG A 59 11.58 -17.60 7.76
C ARG A 59 10.83 -18.34 8.86
N HIS A 60 9.98 -17.66 9.63
CA HIS A 60 9.27 -18.26 10.76
C HIS A 60 7.99 -19.00 10.35
N PHE A 61 7.27 -18.47 9.36
CA PHE A 61 5.94 -18.96 8.97
C PHE A 61 5.87 -19.45 7.52
N GLY A 62 6.97 -19.39 6.77
CA GLY A 62 7.03 -19.77 5.36
C GLY A 62 6.28 -18.80 4.44
N GLU A 63 6.06 -19.26 3.21
CA GLU A 63 5.41 -18.48 2.14
C GLU A 63 4.00 -18.02 2.52
N LYS A 64 3.24 -18.86 3.21
CA LYS A 64 1.88 -18.53 3.66
C LYS A 64 1.88 -17.42 4.70
N GLY A 65 2.86 -17.40 5.61
CA GLY A 65 2.96 -16.37 6.63
C GLY A 65 3.38 -15.00 6.10
N ALA A 66 4.26 -14.97 5.10
CA ALA A 66 4.62 -13.72 4.43
C ALA A 66 3.38 -13.07 3.77
N ARG A 67 2.54 -13.87 3.08
CA ARG A 67 1.29 -13.39 2.48
C ARG A 67 0.32 -12.81 3.50
N VAL A 68 0.15 -13.49 4.63
CA VAL A 68 -0.70 -13.02 5.72
C VAL A 68 -0.15 -11.73 6.33
N SER A 69 1.18 -11.60 6.48
CA SER A 69 1.79 -10.38 7.00
C SER A 69 1.57 -9.17 6.08
N THR A 70 1.66 -9.35 4.75
CA THR A 70 1.33 -8.32 3.76
C THR A 70 -0.14 -7.92 3.79
N ALA A 71 -1.04 -8.89 3.98
CA ALA A 71 -2.45 -8.60 4.11
C ALA A 71 -2.75 -7.79 5.38
N ILE A 72 -2.17 -8.19 6.52
CA ILE A 72 -2.34 -7.48 7.80
C ILE A 72 -1.78 -6.06 7.70
N SER A 73 -0.59 -5.87 7.14
CA SER A 73 -0.02 -4.54 6.96
C SER A 73 -0.87 -3.65 6.06
N GLY A 74 -1.43 -4.22 4.98
CA GLY A 74 -2.41 -3.54 4.13
C GLY A 74 -3.67 -3.10 4.87
N VAL A 75 -4.22 -3.96 5.74
CA VAL A 75 -5.37 -3.62 6.59
C VAL A 75 -5.03 -2.48 7.54
N VAL A 76 -3.86 -2.54 8.20
CA VAL A 76 -3.41 -1.48 9.11
C VAL A 76 -3.30 -0.14 8.38
N ILE A 77 -2.69 -0.12 7.18
CA ILE A 77 -2.57 1.09 6.36
C ILE A 77 -3.95 1.63 5.97
N ALA A 78 -4.87 0.76 5.55
CA ALA A 78 -6.22 1.15 5.17
C ALA A 78 -7.00 1.75 6.37
N VAL A 79 -6.93 1.10 7.54
CA VAL A 79 -7.56 1.60 8.77
C VAL A 79 -6.99 2.94 9.18
N CYS A 80 -5.67 3.11 9.15
CA CYS A 80 -5.04 4.41 9.41
C CYS A 80 -5.52 5.48 8.42
N GLY A 81 -5.64 5.16 7.13
CA GLY A 81 -6.18 6.06 6.12
C GLY A 81 -7.63 6.47 6.39
N VAL A 82 -8.48 5.53 6.80
CA VAL A 82 -9.88 5.81 7.19
C VAL A 82 -9.95 6.71 8.43
N VAL A 83 -9.12 6.43 9.45
CA VAL A 83 -9.05 7.25 10.66
C VAL A 83 -8.60 8.67 10.33
N LEU A 84 -7.56 8.83 9.51
CA LEU A 84 -7.11 10.14 9.05
C LEU A 84 -8.18 10.87 8.24
N TRP A 85 -8.95 10.16 7.43
CA TRP A 85 -10.06 10.74 6.67
C TRP A 85 -11.24 11.16 7.56
N ALA A 86 -11.50 10.44 8.65
CA ALA A 86 -12.57 10.77 9.58
C ALA A 86 -12.20 11.93 10.53
N LEU A 87 -10.91 12.13 10.81
CA LEU A 87 -10.42 13.13 11.76
C LEU A 87 -10.02 14.48 11.14
N LEU A 88 -9.77 14.55 9.83
CA LEU A 88 -9.31 15.74 9.09
C LEU A 88 -10.33 16.18 8.04
#